data_AF-A0A7K7VRW6-F1
#
_entry.id   AF-A0A7K7VRW6-F1
#
_cell.length_a   1.000
_cell.length_b   1.000
_cell.length_c   1.000
_cell.angle_alpha   90.00
_cell.angle_beta   90.00
_cell.angle_gamma   90.00
#
_symmetry.space_group_name_H-M   'P 1'
#
loop_
_entity.id
_entity.type
_entity.pdbx_description
1 polymer ?
#
loop_
_entity_poly.entity_id
_entity_poly.type
_entity_poly.pdbx_seq_one_letter_code
_entity_poly.pdbx_strand_id
1 'polypeptide(L)'
;LDLADLQKELNKSQHVFPENPSVWVKDLAGYLNYKLQAPKSDPALSQHAHDYPYCLVSKELKGVIRALLARSSGVLELFFDHCIYTMLQELDKSPGESLHGYRICIQAVLLDRPKIATMNLGKYLEVLRSHQNRPAKCLTILWALGQAGFADLTEGLKVWLGVMLPVLGIKALSPYAVAYLDRLLMMHPNLTKGFGMIGPKDFFPLLDFAFMPNNSLPPSLQEQLRQLYPRLKVLAFGAKPEVTLHTYFPSFLSRATPSCPPDMKRELLDSMGQCLSVDPLSFSVWRQLYTKHLPQSSLLLNHLLGSWDSGGRKVRQALQETVRSFKVTNEELAAKGPGGDRDVAACDAACKNLLHKMKGRGFPWSRLLLVVLVFVAGLLLHDVRTQGSFQASSSARLLRSCGLLSVSQQAWHKVSHGALEGYRRVVGACGGRA
;
A
#
# COMPACT_ATOMS: atom_id res chain seq x y z
N LEU A 1 -20.09 -6.69 39.19
CA LEU A 1 -19.21 -7.83 39.55
C LEU A 1 -18.62 -7.53 40.91
N ASP A 2 -18.74 -8.45 41.87
CA ASP A 2 -18.05 -8.34 43.16
C ASP A 2 -16.66 -8.99 43.03
N LEU A 3 -15.61 -8.22 43.30
CA LEU A 3 -14.22 -8.67 43.17
C LEU A 3 -13.76 -9.52 44.36
N ALA A 4 -14.34 -9.32 45.54
CA ALA A 4 -14.02 -10.13 46.72
C ALA A 4 -14.56 -11.55 46.53
N ASP A 5 -15.78 -11.67 46.00
CA ASP A 5 -16.37 -12.97 45.65
C ASP A 5 -15.56 -13.68 44.55
N LEU A 6 -15.15 -12.96 43.50
CA LEU A 6 -14.28 -13.53 42.47
C LEU A 6 -12.98 -14.07 43.08
N GLN A 7 -12.32 -13.28 43.94
CA GLN A 7 -11.06 -13.70 44.56
C GLN A 7 -11.26 -14.93 45.45
N LYS A 8 -12.38 -15.01 46.17
CA LYS A 8 -12.75 -16.17 46.98
C LYS A 8 -12.93 -17.42 46.13
N GLU A 9 -13.65 -17.34 45.01
CA GLU A 9 -13.84 -18.47 44.10
C GLU A 9 -12.51 -18.90 43.44
N LEU A 10 -11.67 -17.96 43.03
CA LEU A 10 -10.34 -18.27 42.49
C LEU A 10 -9.44 -18.95 43.54
N ASN A 11 -9.42 -18.44 44.77
CA ASN A 11 -8.65 -19.05 45.86
C ASN A 11 -9.14 -20.47 46.16
N LYS A 12 -10.45 -20.70 46.12
CA LYS A 12 -11.04 -22.03 46.27
C LYS A 12 -10.61 -22.96 45.14
N SER A 13 -10.70 -22.52 43.89
CA SER A 13 -10.22 -23.30 42.73
C SER A 13 -8.74 -23.67 42.85
N GLN A 14 -7.91 -22.71 43.26
CA GLN A 14 -6.48 -22.92 43.49
C GLN A 14 -6.18 -23.87 44.65
N HIS A 15 -6.97 -23.82 45.71
CA HIS A 15 -6.81 -24.72 46.85
C HIS A 15 -7.22 -26.16 46.52
N VAL A 16 -8.31 -26.34 45.77
CA VAL A 16 -8.79 -27.67 45.36
C VAL A 16 -7.91 -28.27 44.27
N PHE A 17 -7.35 -27.44 43.38
CA PHE A 17 -6.54 -27.88 42.23
C PHE A 17 -5.17 -27.17 42.15
N PRO A 18 -4.27 -27.33 43.14
CA PRO A 18 -3.05 -26.53 43.26
C PRO A 18 -2.02 -26.72 42.14
N GLU A 19 -2.06 -27.85 41.43
CA GLU A 19 -1.14 -28.17 40.33
C GLU A 19 -1.82 -28.15 38.95
N ASN A 20 -3.04 -27.59 38.86
CA ASN A 20 -3.80 -27.56 37.62
C ASN A 20 -4.17 -26.13 37.19
N PRO A 21 -3.20 -25.37 36.64
CA PRO A 21 -3.44 -24.01 36.19
C PRO A 21 -4.48 -23.90 35.08
N SER A 22 -4.78 -25.01 34.37
CA SER A 22 -5.86 -25.04 33.38
C SER A 22 -7.23 -24.90 34.02
N VAL A 23 -7.46 -25.43 35.23
CA VAL A 23 -8.75 -25.31 35.91
C VAL A 23 -8.97 -23.86 36.34
N TRP A 24 -7.94 -23.21 36.88
CA TRP A 24 -8.07 -21.84 37.39
C TRP A 24 -8.50 -20.83 36.33
N VAL A 25 -7.89 -20.90 35.14
CA VAL A 25 -8.21 -19.98 34.04
C VAL A 25 -9.59 -20.27 33.43
N LYS A 26 -10.01 -21.55 33.40
CA LYS A 26 -11.35 -21.96 32.97
C LYS A 26 -12.42 -21.49 33.94
N ASP A 27 -12.18 -21.64 35.25
CA ASP A 27 -13.07 -21.16 36.29
C ASP A 27 -13.18 -19.63 36.26
N LEU A 28 -12.07 -18.92 36.04
CA LEU A 28 -12.07 -17.47 35.81
C LEU A 28 -12.99 -17.11 34.63
N ALA A 29 -12.79 -17.72 33.47
CA ALA A 29 -13.56 -17.41 32.27
C ALA A 29 -15.05 -17.71 32.47
N GLY A 30 -15.38 -18.87 33.04
CA GLY A 30 -16.75 -19.28 33.36
C GLY A 30 -17.42 -18.35 34.35
N TYR A 31 -16.72 -17.99 35.44
CA TYR A 31 -17.24 -17.05 36.45
C TYR A 31 -17.49 -15.67 35.86
N LEU A 32 -16.53 -15.13 35.11
CA LEU A 32 -16.68 -13.85 34.42
C LEU A 32 -17.86 -13.91 33.45
N ASN A 33 -18.01 -14.99 32.70
CA ASN A 33 -19.10 -15.12 31.74
C ASN A 33 -20.47 -15.19 32.43
N TYR A 34 -20.55 -15.93 33.54
CA TYR A 34 -21.75 -16.05 34.35
C TYR A 34 -22.15 -14.72 35.00
N LYS A 35 -21.20 -13.98 35.56
CA LYS A 35 -21.48 -12.72 36.29
C LYS A 35 -21.57 -11.49 35.40
N LEU A 36 -20.92 -11.48 34.24
CA LEU A 36 -20.95 -10.38 33.27
C LEU A 36 -21.99 -10.68 32.17
N GLN A 37 -23.25 -10.80 32.59
CA GLN A 37 -24.38 -10.84 31.67
C GLN A 37 -24.59 -9.45 31.09
N ALA A 38 -24.54 -9.34 29.77
CA ALA A 38 -24.80 -8.11 29.05
C ALA A 38 -25.64 -8.44 27.80
N PRO A 39 -26.39 -7.47 27.25
CA PRO A 39 -27.18 -7.68 26.05
C PRO A 39 -26.35 -8.29 24.91
N LYS A 40 -27.02 -9.08 24.07
CA LYS A 40 -26.38 -9.76 22.94
C LYS A 40 -25.66 -8.74 22.06
N SER A 41 -24.35 -8.86 21.98
CA SER A 41 -23.50 -8.03 21.12
C SER A 41 -23.13 -8.79 19.86
N ASP A 42 -23.27 -8.14 18.70
CA ASP A 42 -22.92 -8.69 17.39
C ASP A 42 -21.49 -9.26 17.43
N PRO A 43 -21.24 -10.51 17.01
CA PRO A 43 -19.88 -11.07 16.94
C PRO A 43 -18.93 -10.25 16.06
N ALA A 44 -19.44 -9.44 15.11
CA ALA A 44 -18.60 -8.53 14.36
C ALA A 44 -18.08 -7.34 15.19
N LEU A 45 -18.75 -6.99 16.30
CA LEU A 45 -18.48 -5.84 17.17
C LEU A 45 -18.13 -4.56 16.38
N SER A 46 -18.70 -4.41 15.18
CA SER A 46 -18.42 -3.29 14.26
C SER A 46 -18.81 -1.95 14.89
N GLN A 47 -19.77 -1.97 15.81
CA GLN A 47 -20.26 -0.84 16.61
C GLN A 47 -19.35 -0.48 17.79
N HIS A 48 -18.34 -1.30 18.11
CA HIS A 48 -17.48 -1.12 19.28
C HIS A 48 -16.01 -0.96 18.89
N ALA A 49 -15.25 -0.35 19.81
CA ALA A 49 -13.80 -0.24 19.70
C ALA A 49 -13.13 -1.63 19.68
N HIS A 50 -11.92 -1.69 19.14
CA HIS A 50 -11.18 -2.95 18.95
C HIS A 50 -10.84 -3.66 20.27
N ASP A 51 -10.73 -2.91 21.36
CA ASP A 51 -10.42 -3.37 22.71
C ASP A 51 -11.66 -3.64 23.57
N TYR A 52 -12.87 -3.54 23.01
CA TYR A 52 -14.11 -3.96 23.67
C TYR A 52 -14.23 -5.49 23.68
N PRO A 53 -14.71 -6.13 24.77
CA PRO A 53 -15.16 -5.52 26.04
C PRO A 53 -14.07 -5.26 27.07
N TYR A 54 -12.83 -5.69 26.86
CA TYR A 54 -11.76 -5.57 27.85
C TYR A 54 -11.46 -4.13 28.28
N CYS A 55 -11.72 -3.14 27.42
CA CYS A 55 -11.60 -1.72 27.76
C CYS A 55 -12.49 -1.29 28.95
N LEU A 56 -13.66 -1.91 29.11
CA LEU A 56 -14.60 -1.62 30.20
C LEU A 56 -14.21 -2.29 31.53
N VAL A 57 -13.25 -3.21 31.51
CA VAL A 57 -12.81 -3.90 32.72
C VAL A 57 -12.00 -2.94 33.61
N SER A 58 -12.36 -2.87 34.90
CA SER A 58 -11.70 -2.02 35.88
C SER A 58 -10.22 -2.37 36.03
N LYS A 59 -9.40 -1.42 36.52
CA LYS A 59 -7.96 -1.63 36.70
C LYS A 59 -7.66 -2.79 37.65
N GLU A 60 -8.46 -2.91 38.71
CA GLU A 60 -8.37 -3.95 39.73
C GLU A 60 -8.64 -5.32 39.11
N LEU A 61 -9.72 -5.47 38.34
CA LEU A 61 -10.04 -6.73 37.67
C LEU A 61 -9.00 -7.10 36.61
N LYS A 62 -8.48 -6.11 35.85
CA LYS A 62 -7.34 -6.35 34.95
C LYS A 62 -6.13 -6.90 35.70
N GLY A 63 -5.86 -6.38 36.90
CA GLY A 63 -4.80 -6.87 37.78
C GLY A 63 -4.99 -8.34 38.17
N VAL A 64 -6.19 -8.71 38.63
CA VAL A 64 -6.53 -10.10 39.00
C VAL A 64 -6.36 -11.05 37.81
N ILE A 65 -6.91 -10.68 36.64
CA ILE A 65 -6.82 -11.49 35.42
C ILE A 65 -5.35 -11.68 35.02
N ARG A 66 -4.56 -10.60 34.93
CA ARG A 66 -3.15 -10.68 34.52
C ARG A 66 -2.31 -11.51 35.48
N ALA A 67 -2.52 -11.35 36.79
CA ALA A 67 -1.81 -12.12 37.81
C ALA A 67 -2.08 -13.62 37.66
N LEU A 68 -3.33 -14.01 37.38
CA LEU A 68 -3.68 -15.41 37.15
C LEU A 68 -3.07 -15.93 35.85
N LEU A 69 -3.19 -15.20 34.74
CA LEU A 69 -2.64 -15.61 33.44
C LEU A 69 -1.11 -15.76 33.48
N ALA A 70 -0.41 -14.89 34.22
CA ALA A 70 1.04 -15.00 34.39
C ALA A 70 1.44 -16.31 35.09
N ARG A 71 0.68 -16.71 36.12
CA ARG A 71 0.89 -17.98 36.85
C ARG A 71 0.46 -19.21 36.06
N SER A 72 -0.36 -19.04 35.03
CA SER A 72 -0.87 -20.11 34.16
C SER A 72 -0.24 -20.11 32.76
N SER A 73 0.97 -19.54 32.61
CA SER A 73 1.61 -19.34 31.29
C SER A 73 1.72 -20.61 30.43
N GLY A 74 1.98 -21.78 31.04
CA GLY A 74 2.14 -23.06 30.34
C GLY A 74 0.86 -23.65 29.75
N VAL A 75 -0.32 -23.11 30.07
CA VAL A 75 -1.63 -23.62 29.59
C VAL A 75 -2.41 -22.63 28.75
N LEU A 76 -1.84 -21.45 28.45
CA LEU A 76 -2.58 -20.36 27.80
C LEU A 76 -3.04 -20.69 26.38
N GLU A 77 -2.31 -21.53 25.64
CA GLU A 77 -2.73 -22.00 24.31
C GLU A 77 -4.00 -22.85 24.40
N LEU A 78 -4.00 -23.86 25.29
CA LEU A 78 -5.17 -24.70 25.53
C LEU A 78 -6.34 -23.92 26.12
N PHE A 79 -6.06 -22.90 26.92
CA PHE A 79 -7.08 -22.01 27.45
C PHE A 79 -7.70 -21.12 26.37
N PHE A 80 -6.89 -20.58 25.46
CA PHE A 80 -7.38 -19.83 24.31
C PHE A 80 -8.29 -20.68 23.42
N ASP A 81 -7.87 -21.91 23.11
CA ASP A 81 -8.70 -22.91 22.44
C ASP A 81 -10.03 -23.12 23.17
N HIS A 82 -9.96 -23.39 24.49
CA HIS A 82 -11.14 -23.60 25.31
C HIS A 82 -12.12 -22.43 25.21
N CYS A 83 -11.66 -21.18 25.34
CA CYS A 83 -12.52 -20.01 25.20
C CYS A 83 -13.23 -19.97 23.83
N ILE A 84 -12.52 -20.25 22.73
CA ILE A 84 -13.13 -20.29 21.40
C ILE A 84 -14.18 -21.40 21.30
N TYR A 85 -13.81 -22.65 21.60
CA TYR A 85 -14.72 -23.78 21.46
C TYR A 85 -15.93 -23.68 22.37
N THR A 86 -15.76 -23.18 23.59
CA THR A 86 -16.88 -22.93 24.49
C THR A 86 -17.80 -21.84 23.95
N MET A 87 -17.28 -20.71 23.45
CA MET A 87 -18.13 -19.71 22.78
C MET A 87 -18.90 -20.32 21.59
N LEU A 88 -18.28 -21.20 20.81
CA LEU A 88 -18.93 -21.88 19.69
C LEU A 88 -20.03 -22.86 20.14
N GLN A 89 -19.87 -23.51 21.30
CA GLN A 89 -20.88 -24.38 21.89
C GLN A 89 -22.03 -23.57 22.49
N GLU A 90 -21.75 -22.48 23.19
CA GLU A 90 -22.78 -21.60 23.77
C GLU A 90 -23.68 -20.99 22.70
N LEU A 91 -23.13 -20.71 21.50
CA LEU A 91 -23.92 -20.25 20.36
C LEU A 91 -25.00 -21.25 19.86
N ASP A 92 -24.92 -22.53 20.25
CA ASP A 92 -25.93 -23.55 19.88
C ASP A 92 -27.06 -23.69 20.90
N LYS A 93 -26.85 -23.31 22.18
CA LYS A 93 -27.79 -23.64 23.26
C LYS A 93 -29.04 -22.77 23.26
N SER A 94 -28.88 -21.45 23.39
CA SER A 94 -30.02 -20.53 23.53
C SER A 94 -29.65 -19.13 23.05
N PRO A 95 -30.51 -18.44 22.28
CA PRO A 95 -30.26 -17.07 21.87
C PRO A 95 -30.31 -16.14 23.09
N GLY A 96 -29.16 -15.64 23.54
CA GLY A 96 -29.12 -14.57 24.57
C GLY A 96 -28.04 -14.71 25.64
N GLU A 97 -27.35 -15.84 25.76
CA GLU A 97 -26.26 -15.96 26.74
C GLU A 97 -25.07 -15.07 26.38
N SER A 98 -24.54 -14.38 27.39
CA SER A 98 -23.35 -13.55 27.26
C SER A 98 -22.13 -14.40 26.89
N LEU A 99 -21.27 -13.86 26.03
CA LEU A 99 -19.94 -14.43 25.73
C LEU A 99 -18.81 -13.55 26.28
N HIS A 100 -19.13 -12.50 27.05
CA HIS A 100 -18.20 -11.44 27.39
C HIS A 100 -17.05 -11.92 28.30
N GLY A 101 -17.28 -12.93 29.15
CA GLY A 101 -16.22 -13.48 30.01
C GLY A 101 -15.09 -14.12 29.19
N TYR A 102 -15.46 -14.95 28.20
CA TYR A 102 -14.51 -15.57 27.28
C TYR A 102 -13.81 -14.54 26.40
N ARG A 103 -14.55 -13.52 25.91
CA ARG A 103 -13.97 -12.42 25.12
C ARG A 103 -12.94 -11.61 25.91
N ILE A 104 -13.25 -11.27 27.17
CA ILE A 104 -12.32 -10.59 28.09
C ILE A 104 -11.04 -11.41 28.26
N CYS A 105 -11.17 -12.72 28.47
CA CYS A 105 -10.02 -13.61 28.65
C CYS A 105 -9.17 -13.70 27.39
N ILE A 106 -9.79 -13.84 26.21
CA ILE A 106 -9.09 -13.84 24.92
C ILE A 106 -8.30 -12.55 24.72
N GLN A 107 -8.93 -11.39 24.96
CA GLN A 107 -8.26 -10.08 24.82
C GLN A 107 -7.10 -9.94 25.82
N ALA A 108 -7.29 -10.35 27.07
CA ALA A 108 -6.25 -10.31 28.08
C ALA A 108 -5.05 -11.22 27.72
N VAL A 109 -5.30 -12.41 27.20
CA VAL A 109 -4.24 -13.34 26.74
C VAL A 109 -3.49 -12.76 25.55
N LEU A 110 -4.20 -12.29 24.52
CA LEU A 110 -3.57 -11.87 23.26
C LEU A 110 -2.94 -10.47 23.32
N LEU A 111 -3.31 -9.64 24.30
CA LEU A 111 -2.62 -8.38 24.57
C LEU A 111 -1.15 -8.61 24.94
N ASP A 112 -0.86 -9.65 25.74
CA ASP A 112 0.50 -9.95 26.21
C ASP A 112 1.18 -11.05 25.36
N ARG A 113 0.40 -11.97 24.78
CA ARG A 113 0.89 -13.16 24.06
C ARG A 113 0.18 -13.35 22.70
N PRO A 114 0.28 -12.38 21.77
CA PRO A 114 -0.46 -12.41 20.50
C PRO A 114 -0.16 -13.65 19.63
N LYS A 115 1.07 -14.21 19.73
CA LYS A 115 1.48 -15.42 19.00
C LYS A 115 0.60 -16.63 19.25
N ILE A 116 -0.08 -16.72 20.40
CA ILE A 116 -0.96 -17.86 20.72
C ILE A 116 -2.04 -18.04 19.64
N ALA A 117 -2.59 -16.95 19.10
CA ALA A 117 -3.60 -17.03 18.05
C ALA A 117 -3.08 -17.58 16.71
N THR A 118 -1.77 -17.50 16.46
CA THR A 118 -1.18 -17.81 15.15
C THR A 118 -0.37 -19.10 15.13
N MET A 119 -0.19 -19.77 16.28
CA MET A 119 0.53 -21.05 16.38
C MET A 119 -0.12 -22.15 15.52
N ASN A 120 -1.45 -22.12 15.37
CA ASN A 120 -2.19 -23.14 14.63
C ASN A 120 -3.34 -22.57 13.78
N LEU A 121 -3.02 -21.65 12.86
CA LEU A 121 -4.02 -21.04 11.97
C LEU A 121 -4.73 -22.07 11.07
N GLY A 122 -4.03 -23.14 10.68
CA GLY A 122 -4.62 -24.22 9.86
C GLY A 122 -5.81 -24.88 10.55
N LYS A 123 -5.64 -25.27 11.83
CA LYS A 123 -6.72 -25.80 12.67
C LYS A 123 -7.92 -24.86 12.71
N TYR A 124 -7.72 -23.57 12.99
CA TYR A 124 -8.86 -22.66 13.08
C TYR A 124 -9.54 -22.38 11.74
N LEU A 125 -8.78 -22.40 10.64
CA LEU A 125 -9.35 -22.30 9.30
C LEU A 125 -10.23 -23.52 8.98
N GLU A 126 -9.84 -24.72 9.41
CA GLU A 126 -10.67 -25.93 9.27
C GLU A 126 -11.95 -25.83 10.11
N VAL A 127 -11.86 -25.38 11.37
CA VAL A 127 -13.05 -25.15 12.21
C VAL A 127 -13.97 -24.11 11.57
N LEU A 128 -13.42 -23.02 11.03
CA LEU A 128 -14.19 -22.01 10.32
C LEU A 128 -14.92 -22.61 9.12
N ARG A 129 -14.23 -23.42 8.30
CA ARG A 129 -14.81 -24.10 7.14
C ARG A 129 -15.93 -25.07 7.55
N SER A 130 -15.76 -25.82 8.65
CA SER A 130 -16.82 -26.71 9.17
C SER A 130 -18.08 -25.95 9.63
N HIS A 131 -17.97 -24.65 9.87
CA HIS A 131 -19.07 -23.79 10.31
C HIS A 131 -19.48 -22.76 9.25
N GLN A 132 -19.05 -22.89 7.98
CA GLN A 132 -19.28 -21.88 6.94
C GLN A 132 -20.77 -21.49 6.76
N ASN A 133 -21.69 -22.41 7.01
CA ASN A 133 -23.14 -22.18 6.94
C ASN A 133 -23.73 -21.53 8.21
N ARG A 134 -22.91 -21.22 9.22
CA ARG A 134 -23.28 -20.59 10.50
C ARG A 134 -22.47 -19.29 10.70
N PRO A 135 -22.86 -18.17 10.07
CA PRO A 135 -22.07 -16.93 10.08
C PRO A 135 -21.66 -16.43 11.47
N ALA A 136 -22.54 -16.52 12.48
CA ALA A 136 -22.21 -16.10 13.84
C ALA A 136 -21.02 -16.86 14.45
N LYS A 137 -20.88 -18.15 14.16
CA LYS A 137 -19.75 -18.97 14.61
C LYS A 137 -18.47 -18.58 13.88
N CYS A 138 -18.53 -18.44 12.56
CA CYS A 138 -17.39 -17.97 11.78
C CYS A 138 -16.90 -16.59 12.24
N LEU A 139 -17.81 -15.63 12.42
CA LEU A 139 -17.48 -14.29 12.93
C LEU A 139 -16.85 -14.34 14.33
N THR A 140 -17.29 -15.24 15.19
CA THR A 140 -16.68 -15.45 16.51
C THR A 140 -15.24 -15.95 16.42
N ILE A 141 -14.95 -16.87 15.49
CA ILE A 141 -13.59 -17.36 15.22
C ILE A 141 -12.72 -16.23 14.66
N LEU A 142 -13.21 -15.52 13.64
CA LEU A 142 -12.50 -14.39 13.04
C LEU A 142 -12.19 -13.30 14.08
N TRP A 143 -13.15 -13.00 14.96
CA TRP A 143 -12.97 -12.06 16.05
C TRP A 143 -11.92 -12.50 17.05
N ALA A 144 -11.96 -13.75 17.50
CA ALA A 144 -11.04 -14.26 18.51
C ALA A 144 -9.60 -14.23 18.02
N LEU A 145 -9.35 -14.69 16.78
CA LEU A 145 -8.02 -14.67 16.18
C LEU A 145 -7.55 -13.25 15.88
N GLY A 146 -8.46 -12.40 15.39
CA GLY A 146 -8.15 -11.02 15.02
C GLY A 146 -7.55 -10.20 16.16
N GLN A 147 -7.88 -10.51 17.42
CA GLN A 147 -7.37 -9.78 18.59
C GLN A 147 -5.84 -9.72 18.66
N ALA A 148 -5.13 -10.73 18.14
CA ALA A 148 -3.66 -10.72 18.11
C ALA A 148 -3.09 -9.54 17.33
N GLY A 149 -3.78 -9.11 16.27
CA GLY A 149 -3.35 -8.02 15.41
C GLY A 149 -3.36 -6.65 16.07
N PHE A 150 -4.14 -6.44 17.13
CA PHE A 150 -4.20 -5.14 17.80
C PHE A 150 -2.99 -4.89 18.72
N ALA A 151 -2.32 -5.95 19.17
CA ALA A 151 -1.05 -5.85 19.90
C ALA A 151 0.17 -5.97 18.96
N ASP A 152 0.07 -6.77 17.89
CA ASP A 152 1.20 -7.07 17.00
C ASP A 152 0.77 -7.12 15.52
N LEU A 153 1.32 -6.21 14.71
CA LEU A 153 1.04 -6.14 13.26
C LEU A 153 1.36 -7.45 12.53
N THR A 154 2.49 -8.08 12.85
CA THR A 154 2.95 -9.29 12.18
C THR A 154 1.97 -10.43 12.43
N GLU A 155 1.52 -10.61 13.67
CA GLU A 155 0.53 -11.64 14.01
C GLU A 155 -0.85 -11.31 13.40
N GLY A 156 -1.26 -10.04 13.38
CA GLY A 156 -2.47 -9.60 12.68
C GLY A 156 -2.47 -9.90 11.18
N LEU A 157 -1.34 -9.66 10.50
CA LEU A 157 -1.18 -9.99 9.09
C LEU A 157 -1.21 -11.49 8.85
N LYS A 158 -0.62 -12.32 9.73
CA LYS A 158 -0.74 -13.78 9.62
C LYS A 158 -2.18 -14.25 9.73
N VAL A 159 -2.93 -13.74 10.70
CA VAL A 159 -4.36 -14.06 10.86
C VAL A 159 -5.13 -13.65 9.61
N TRP A 160 -4.89 -12.43 9.13
CA TRP A 160 -5.62 -11.93 7.97
C TRP A 160 -5.33 -12.74 6.71
N LEU A 161 -4.06 -12.99 6.39
CA LEU A 161 -3.64 -13.79 5.24
C LEU A 161 -4.07 -15.26 5.36
N GLY A 162 -3.92 -15.85 6.54
CA GLY A 162 -4.16 -17.27 6.76
C GLY A 162 -5.64 -17.65 6.93
N VAL A 163 -6.48 -16.71 7.39
CA VAL A 163 -7.87 -17.02 7.77
C VAL A 163 -8.89 -16.08 7.12
N MET A 164 -8.62 -14.78 7.03
CA MET A 164 -9.60 -13.80 6.54
C MET A 164 -9.59 -13.64 5.00
N LEU A 165 -8.42 -13.67 4.38
CA LEU A 165 -8.25 -13.61 2.93
C LEU A 165 -8.98 -14.78 2.23
N PRO A 166 -8.85 -16.05 2.68
CA PRO A 166 -9.60 -17.17 2.10
C PRO A 166 -11.13 -17.02 2.13
N VAL A 167 -11.67 -16.19 3.01
CA VAL A 167 -13.12 -15.99 3.17
C VAL A 167 -13.63 -14.68 2.59
N LEU A 168 -12.78 -13.88 1.92
CA LEU A 168 -13.19 -12.64 1.26
C LEU A 168 -14.31 -12.86 0.23
N GLY A 169 -14.36 -14.05 -0.39
CA GLY A 169 -15.43 -14.40 -1.33
C GLY A 169 -16.75 -14.85 -0.68
N ILE A 170 -16.82 -14.93 0.64
CA ILE A 170 -18.02 -15.35 1.37
C ILE A 170 -18.77 -14.10 1.82
N LYS A 171 -19.91 -13.80 1.19
CA LYS A 171 -20.69 -12.57 1.42
C LYS A 171 -20.97 -12.28 2.90
N ALA A 172 -21.26 -13.31 3.70
CA ALA A 172 -21.55 -13.16 5.13
C ALA A 172 -20.32 -12.82 6.00
N LEU A 173 -19.10 -13.07 5.51
CA LEU A 173 -17.84 -12.90 6.27
C LEU A 173 -16.96 -11.78 5.71
N SER A 174 -17.08 -11.49 4.42
CA SER A 174 -16.31 -10.46 3.72
C SER A 174 -16.35 -9.06 4.38
N PRO A 175 -17.47 -8.55 4.94
CA PRO A 175 -17.47 -7.24 5.60
C PRO A 175 -16.53 -7.21 6.80
N TYR A 176 -16.49 -8.30 7.57
CA TYR A 176 -15.61 -8.42 8.74
C TYR A 176 -14.14 -8.46 8.33
N ALA A 177 -13.80 -9.26 7.31
CA ALA A 177 -12.43 -9.40 6.82
C ALA A 177 -11.84 -8.07 6.31
N VAL A 178 -12.64 -7.27 5.59
CA VAL A 178 -12.21 -5.95 5.09
C VAL A 178 -12.12 -4.93 6.23
N ALA A 179 -13.13 -4.86 7.11
CA ALA A 179 -13.13 -3.93 8.24
C ALA A 179 -12.00 -4.23 9.24
N TYR A 180 -11.67 -5.51 9.45
CA TYR A 180 -10.53 -5.89 10.27
C TYR A 180 -9.22 -5.38 9.68
N LEU A 181 -9.01 -5.54 8.37
CA LEU A 181 -7.79 -5.07 7.72
C LEU A 181 -7.62 -3.56 7.85
N ASP A 182 -8.70 -2.81 7.64
CA ASP A 182 -8.70 -1.36 7.84
C ASP A 182 -8.25 -0.98 9.25
N ARG A 183 -8.91 -1.56 10.28
CA ARG A 183 -8.56 -1.34 11.69
C ARG A 183 -7.12 -1.75 12.01
N LEU A 184 -6.66 -2.89 11.51
CA LEU A 184 -5.28 -3.37 11.70
C LEU A 184 -4.28 -2.34 11.17
N LEU A 185 -4.49 -1.86 9.95
CA LEU A 185 -3.63 -0.88 9.32
C LEU A 185 -3.73 0.48 10.04
N MET A 186 -4.90 0.91 10.49
CA MET A 186 -5.07 2.14 11.27
C MET A 186 -4.31 2.10 12.60
N MET A 187 -4.36 0.97 13.31
CA MET A 187 -3.66 0.78 14.59
C MET A 187 -2.14 0.74 14.45
N HIS A 188 -1.65 0.30 13.29
CA HIS A 188 -0.22 0.19 12.99
C HIS A 188 0.17 1.13 11.84
N PRO A 189 0.35 2.44 12.09
CA PRO A 189 0.78 3.38 11.06
C PRO A 189 2.18 3.04 10.51
N ASN A 190 3.06 2.52 11.37
CA ASN A 190 4.37 2.03 10.96
C ASN A 190 4.29 0.57 10.51
N LEU A 191 4.42 0.36 9.20
CA LEU A 191 4.28 -0.94 8.54
C LEU A 191 5.54 -1.80 8.53
N THR A 192 6.67 -1.30 9.04
CA THR A 192 7.98 -1.97 8.94
C THR A 192 7.99 -3.39 9.52
N LYS A 193 7.27 -3.63 10.62
CA LYS A 193 7.13 -4.97 11.23
C LYS A 193 6.38 -5.97 10.35
N GLY A 194 5.60 -5.50 9.38
CA GLY A 194 4.87 -6.34 8.43
C GLY A 194 5.64 -6.60 7.12
N PHE A 195 6.83 -6.03 6.94
CA PHE A 195 7.60 -6.23 5.71
C PHE A 195 8.03 -7.69 5.54
N GLY A 196 7.88 -8.20 4.31
CA GLY A 196 8.16 -9.61 3.98
C GLY A 196 7.02 -10.57 4.31
N MET A 197 5.93 -10.11 4.93
CA MET A 197 4.78 -10.95 5.26
C MET A 197 3.86 -11.20 4.06
N ILE A 198 3.77 -10.25 3.11
CA ILE A 198 2.92 -10.35 1.93
C ILE A 198 3.80 -10.64 0.70
N GLY A 199 3.92 -11.92 0.36
CA GLY A 199 4.65 -12.34 -0.85
C GLY A 199 3.79 -12.19 -2.12
N PRO A 200 4.37 -12.41 -3.32
CA PRO A 200 3.62 -12.39 -4.58
C PRO A 200 2.38 -13.29 -4.55
N LYS A 201 2.49 -14.50 -3.99
CA LYS A 201 1.39 -15.48 -3.89
C LYS A 201 0.16 -14.93 -3.16
N ASP A 202 0.37 -14.05 -2.20
CA ASP A 202 -0.69 -13.48 -1.36
C ASP A 202 -1.14 -12.13 -1.92
N PHE A 203 -0.20 -11.36 -2.48
CA PHE A 203 -0.45 -10.02 -3.01
C PHE A 203 -1.37 -10.00 -4.24
N PHE A 204 -1.16 -10.92 -5.19
CA PHE A 204 -1.92 -10.89 -6.44
C PHE A 204 -3.40 -11.24 -6.29
N PRO A 205 -3.81 -12.20 -5.44
CA PRO A 205 -5.22 -12.35 -5.08
C PRO A 205 -5.86 -11.04 -4.55
N LEU A 206 -5.12 -10.21 -3.81
CA LEU A 206 -5.61 -8.93 -3.30
C LEU A 206 -5.81 -7.90 -4.40
N LEU A 207 -4.85 -7.82 -5.32
CA LEU A 207 -4.99 -7.01 -6.52
C LEU A 207 -6.24 -7.43 -7.31
N ASP A 208 -6.41 -8.73 -7.52
CA ASP A 208 -7.55 -9.27 -8.28
C ASP A 208 -8.88 -8.93 -7.58
N PHE A 209 -8.97 -9.07 -6.25
CA PHE A 209 -10.15 -8.65 -5.49
C PHE A 209 -10.41 -7.13 -5.53
N ALA A 210 -9.36 -6.30 -5.49
CA ALA A 210 -9.50 -4.85 -5.45
C ALA A 210 -9.89 -4.24 -6.81
N PHE A 211 -9.48 -4.84 -7.92
CA PHE A 211 -9.58 -4.19 -9.24
C PHE A 211 -10.35 -4.97 -10.30
N MET A 212 -10.53 -6.30 -10.17
CA MET A 212 -11.32 -7.06 -11.15
C MET A 212 -12.82 -6.94 -10.86
N PRO A 213 -13.65 -6.59 -11.86
CA PRO A 213 -15.11 -6.57 -11.70
C PRO A 213 -15.66 -7.98 -11.57
N ASN A 214 -16.92 -8.08 -11.12
CA ASN A 214 -17.69 -9.33 -11.05
C ASN A 214 -17.01 -10.43 -10.21
N ASN A 215 -16.16 -10.05 -9.25
CA ASN A 215 -15.70 -10.97 -8.24
C ASN A 215 -16.76 -11.12 -7.13
N SER A 216 -16.48 -11.95 -6.14
CA SER A 216 -17.41 -12.27 -5.05
C SER A 216 -17.56 -11.17 -3.99
N LEU A 217 -16.76 -10.10 -4.05
CA LEU A 217 -16.90 -8.95 -3.15
C LEU A 217 -18.01 -8.00 -3.65
N PRO A 218 -18.90 -7.54 -2.75
CA PRO A 218 -19.79 -6.42 -3.02
C PRO A 218 -19.02 -5.16 -3.48
N PRO A 219 -19.57 -4.34 -4.40
CA PRO A 219 -18.88 -3.15 -4.91
C PRO A 219 -18.40 -2.17 -3.83
N SER A 220 -19.19 -1.99 -2.76
CA SER A 220 -18.81 -1.13 -1.63
C SER A 220 -17.57 -1.65 -0.87
N LEU A 221 -17.47 -2.96 -0.65
CA LEU A 221 -16.31 -3.57 0.00
C LEU A 221 -15.10 -3.61 -0.93
N GLN A 222 -15.32 -3.77 -2.23
CA GLN A 222 -14.25 -3.66 -3.22
C GLN A 222 -13.62 -2.27 -3.22
N GLU A 223 -14.44 -1.21 -3.16
CA GLU A 223 -13.94 0.17 -3.05
C GLU A 223 -13.15 0.38 -1.76
N GLN A 224 -13.63 -0.12 -0.62
CA GLN A 224 -12.88 -0.08 0.64
C GLN A 224 -11.53 -0.80 0.53
N LEU A 225 -11.49 -2.01 -0.05
CA LEU A 225 -10.25 -2.74 -0.26
C LEU A 225 -9.28 -1.98 -1.17
N ARG A 226 -9.80 -1.29 -2.20
CA ARG A 226 -9.01 -0.43 -3.09
C ARG A 226 -8.37 0.75 -2.36
N GLN A 227 -9.06 1.33 -1.37
CA GLN A 227 -8.50 2.39 -0.52
C GLN A 227 -7.37 1.88 0.39
N LEU A 228 -7.45 0.62 0.83
CA LEU A 228 -6.41 -0.03 1.64
C LEU A 228 -5.21 -0.51 0.79
N TYR A 229 -5.43 -0.76 -0.50
CA TYR A 229 -4.46 -1.35 -1.41
C TYR A 229 -3.08 -0.67 -1.44
N PRO A 230 -2.95 0.68 -1.45
CA PRO A 230 -1.64 1.32 -1.43
C PRO A 230 -0.78 0.91 -0.22
N ARG A 231 -1.40 0.72 0.95
CA ARG A 231 -0.70 0.26 2.16
C ARG A 231 -0.32 -1.22 2.07
N LEU A 232 -1.16 -2.05 1.46
CA LEU A 232 -0.86 -3.45 1.17
C LEU A 232 0.31 -3.59 0.19
N LYS A 233 0.39 -2.71 -0.82
CA LYS A 233 1.51 -2.64 -1.76
C LYS A 233 2.83 -2.27 -1.07
N VAL A 234 2.80 -1.32 -0.13
CA VAL A 234 3.98 -1.00 0.71
C VAL A 234 4.43 -2.22 1.53
N LEU A 235 3.49 -2.94 2.17
CA LEU A 235 3.79 -4.16 2.91
C LEU A 235 4.40 -5.26 2.04
N ALA A 236 3.86 -5.44 0.83
CA ALA A 236 4.32 -6.44 -0.12
C ALA A 236 5.72 -6.12 -0.66
N PHE A 237 5.98 -4.85 -1.00
CA PHE A 237 7.27 -4.43 -1.54
C PHE A 237 8.36 -4.45 -0.46
N GLY A 238 7.97 -4.23 0.79
CA GLY A 238 8.80 -4.45 1.95
C GLY A 238 9.97 -3.47 2.07
N ALA A 239 11.02 -3.89 2.78
CA ALA A 239 12.15 -3.04 3.14
C ALA A 239 13.13 -2.75 1.99
N LYS A 240 13.20 -3.65 1.00
CA LYS A 240 14.25 -3.66 -0.03
C LYS A 240 13.67 -3.83 -1.44
N PRO A 241 12.77 -2.94 -1.88
CA PRO A 241 12.15 -3.04 -3.21
C PRO A 241 13.18 -3.08 -4.36
N GLU A 242 14.35 -2.46 -4.18
CA GLU A 242 15.45 -2.41 -5.16
C GLU A 242 16.05 -3.78 -5.53
N VAL A 243 15.77 -4.83 -4.76
CA VAL A 243 16.23 -6.21 -5.03
C VAL A 243 15.10 -7.24 -4.99
N THR A 244 13.84 -6.83 -4.88
CA THR A 244 12.70 -7.75 -4.79
C THR A 244 11.63 -7.51 -5.85
N LEU A 245 11.48 -6.31 -6.40
CA LEU A 245 10.36 -6.02 -7.32
C LEU A 245 10.39 -6.84 -8.61
N HIS A 246 11.57 -7.28 -9.06
CA HIS A 246 11.66 -8.18 -10.20
C HIS A 246 10.91 -9.51 -9.98
N THR A 247 10.65 -9.94 -8.73
CA THR A 247 9.87 -11.16 -8.45
C THR A 247 8.37 -10.95 -8.62
N TYR A 248 7.89 -9.70 -8.56
CA TYR A 248 6.48 -9.34 -8.77
C TYR A 248 6.20 -9.06 -10.25
N PHE A 249 7.19 -8.59 -10.99
CA PHE A 249 7.07 -8.21 -12.40
C PHE A 249 6.39 -9.27 -13.29
N PRO A 250 6.74 -10.58 -13.24
CA PRO A 250 6.11 -11.59 -14.09
C PRO A 250 4.59 -11.68 -13.91
N SER A 251 4.13 -11.59 -12.66
CA SER A 251 2.72 -11.72 -12.32
C SER A 251 1.91 -10.45 -12.60
N PHE A 252 2.53 -9.27 -12.57
CA PHE A 252 1.93 -8.04 -13.11
C PHE A 252 1.80 -8.12 -14.63
N LEU A 253 2.88 -8.53 -15.32
CA LEU A 253 2.92 -8.62 -16.77
C LEU A 253 1.89 -9.60 -17.30
N SER A 254 1.79 -10.80 -16.71
CA SER A 254 0.83 -11.82 -17.17
C SER A 254 -0.63 -11.39 -17.00
N ARG A 255 -0.92 -10.53 -16.01
CA ARG A 255 -2.25 -9.99 -15.73
C ARG A 255 -2.66 -8.83 -16.62
N ALA A 256 -1.72 -8.12 -17.26
CA ALA A 256 -1.98 -6.91 -18.04
C ALA A 256 -2.58 -7.21 -19.42
N THR A 257 -3.70 -7.93 -19.46
CA THR A 257 -4.36 -8.29 -20.72
C THR A 257 -5.00 -7.07 -21.39
N PRO A 258 -5.19 -7.09 -22.72
CA PRO A 258 -5.89 -6.01 -23.44
C PRO A 258 -7.32 -5.76 -22.95
N SER A 259 -7.98 -6.78 -22.40
CA SER A 259 -9.33 -6.73 -21.85
C SER A 259 -9.41 -6.31 -20.38
N CYS A 260 -8.29 -5.94 -19.75
CA CYS A 260 -8.30 -5.47 -18.38
C CYS A 260 -9.19 -4.23 -18.20
N PRO A 261 -9.95 -4.15 -17.08
CA PRO A 261 -10.62 -2.93 -16.67
C PRO A 261 -9.65 -1.74 -16.62
N PRO A 262 -10.10 -0.50 -16.93
CA PRO A 262 -9.22 0.66 -16.99
C PRO A 262 -8.38 0.89 -15.72
N ASP A 263 -8.99 0.76 -14.54
CA ASP A 263 -8.31 0.97 -13.25
C ASP A 263 -7.29 -0.12 -12.95
N MET A 264 -7.64 -1.39 -13.21
CA MET A 264 -6.70 -2.52 -13.12
C MET A 264 -5.52 -2.33 -14.06
N LYS A 265 -5.79 -1.97 -15.32
CA LYS A 265 -4.76 -1.75 -16.33
C LYS A 265 -3.81 -0.64 -15.92
N ARG A 266 -4.33 0.46 -15.37
CA ARG A 266 -3.51 1.55 -14.84
C ARG A 266 -2.62 1.06 -13.70
N GLU A 267 -3.18 0.41 -12.69
CA GLU A 267 -2.42 -0.08 -11.53
C GLU A 267 -1.32 -1.08 -11.93
N LEU A 268 -1.62 -1.99 -12.87
CA LEU A 268 -0.65 -2.95 -13.41
C LEU A 268 0.51 -2.26 -14.13
N LEU A 269 0.21 -1.29 -15.01
CA LEU A 269 1.22 -0.56 -15.76
C LEU A 269 2.09 0.31 -14.87
N ASP A 270 1.48 1.02 -13.91
CA ASP A 270 2.19 1.85 -12.93
C ASP A 270 3.10 0.98 -12.04
N SER A 271 2.61 -0.19 -11.61
CA SER A 271 3.40 -1.16 -10.84
C SER A 271 4.58 -1.74 -11.63
N MET A 272 4.39 -2.10 -12.91
CA MET A 272 5.49 -2.54 -13.77
C MET A 272 6.50 -1.42 -14.03
N GLY A 273 6.04 -0.19 -14.23
CA GLY A 273 6.89 0.99 -14.34
C GLY A 273 7.73 1.22 -13.08
N GLN A 274 7.13 1.02 -11.90
CA GLN A 274 7.84 1.09 -10.62
C GLN A 274 8.88 -0.02 -10.49
N CYS A 275 8.55 -1.26 -10.85
CA CYS A 275 9.50 -2.38 -10.85
C CYS A 275 10.73 -2.05 -11.72
N LEU A 276 10.52 -1.55 -12.94
CA LEU A 276 11.60 -1.17 -13.86
C LEU A 276 12.43 0.03 -13.35
N SER A 277 11.79 0.94 -12.63
CA SER A 277 12.45 2.16 -12.13
C SER A 277 13.29 1.92 -10.88
N VAL A 278 12.88 0.97 -10.03
CA VAL A 278 13.47 0.73 -8.70
C VAL A 278 14.40 -0.48 -8.68
N ASP A 279 14.03 -1.58 -9.34
CA ASP A 279 14.81 -2.82 -9.37
C ASP A 279 15.39 -3.07 -10.77
N PRO A 280 16.73 -2.93 -10.95
CA PRO A 280 17.38 -3.13 -12.24
C PRO A 280 17.18 -4.52 -12.86
N LEU A 281 16.97 -5.56 -12.04
CA LEU A 281 16.75 -6.93 -12.53
C LEU A 281 15.41 -7.07 -13.26
N SER A 282 14.45 -6.19 -13.01
CA SER A 282 13.15 -6.18 -13.70
C SER A 282 13.28 -6.10 -15.22
N PHE A 283 14.26 -5.35 -15.75
CA PHE A 283 14.52 -5.29 -17.20
C PHE A 283 15.03 -6.64 -17.75
N SER A 284 15.83 -7.37 -16.97
CA SER A 284 16.28 -8.71 -17.36
C SER A 284 15.13 -9.70 -17.40
N VAL A 285 14.30 -9.70 -16.36
CA VAL A 285 13.10 -10.54 -16.29
C VAL A 285 12.14 -10.22 -17.44
N TRP A 286 11.90 -8.94 -17.73
CA TRP A 286 11.06 -8.54 -18.86
C TRP A 286 11.60 -9.08 -20.19
N ARG A 287 12.91 -8.99 -20.42
CA ARG A 287 13.53 -9.52 -21.64
C ARG A 287 13.32 -11.02 -21.82
N GLN A 288 13.42 -11.79 -20.74
CA GLN A 288 13.18 -13.24 -20.77
C GLN A 288 11.71 -13.60 -21.05
N LEU A 289 10.78 -12.74 -20.64
CA LEU A 289 9.34 -12.96 -20.76
C LEU A 289 8.74 -12.40 -22.06
N TYR A 290 9.47 -11.54 -22.76
CA TYR A 290 8.96 -10.73 -23.87
C TYR A 290 8.24 -11.55 -24.94
N THR A 291 8.87 -12.61 -25.46
CA THR A 291 8.30 -13.43 -26.54
C THR A 291 7.04 -14.18 -26.14
N LYS A 292 6.82 -14.42 -24.83
CA LYS A 292 5.62 -15.07 -24.29
C LYS A 292 4.50 -14.10 -23.96
N HIS A 293 4.80 -12.80 -23.90
CA HIS A 293 3.90 -11.75 -23.43
C HIS A 293 3.93 -10.52 -24.33
N LEU A 294 3.88 -10.72 -25.65
CA LEU A 294 3.91 -9.62 -26.63
C LEU A 294 2.73 -8.64 -26.45
N PRO A 295 1.45 -9.08 -26.33
CA PRO A 295 0.34 -8.14 -26.14
C PRO A 295 0.52 -7.24 -24.91
N GLN A 296 0.95 -7.83 -23.79
CA GLN A 296 1.16 -7.13 -22.52
C GLN A 296 2.40 -6.22 -22.58
N SER A 297 3.46 -6.67 -23.26
CA SER A 297 4.66 -5.86 -23.48
C SER A 297 4.37 -4.65 -24.36
N SER A 298 3.52 -4.77 -25.39
CA SER A 298 3.06 -3.63 -26.19
C SER A 298 2.36 -2.56 -25.34
N LEU A 299 1.51 -2.98 -24.40
CA LEU A 299 0.85 -2.06 -23.47
C LEU A 299 1.85 -1.33 -22.57
N LEU A 300 2.83 -2.07 -22.02
CA LEU A 300 3.88 -1.50 -21.17
C LEU A 300 4.78 -0.53 -21.95
N LEU A 301 5.19 -0.87 -23.17
CA LEU A 301 5.99 0.00 -24.03
C LEU A 301 5.27 1.33 -24.32
N ASN A 302 3.98 1.27 -24.65
CA ASN A 302 3.18 2.46 -24.90
C ASN A 302 2.99 3.30 -23.61
N HIS A 303 2.83 2.67 -22.45
CA HIS A 303 2.78 3.37 -21.18
C HIS A 303 4.10 4.11 -20.88
N LEU A 304 5.25 3.43 -21.05
CA LEU A 304 6.58 4.01 -20.86
C LEU A 304 6.90 5.13 -21.86
N LEU A 305 6.31 5.09 -23.07
CA LEU A 305 6.41 6.18 -24.04
C LEU A 305 5.75 7.46 -23.50
N GLY A 306 4.58 7.32 -22.88
CA GLY A 306 3.85 8.42 -22.24
C GLY A 306 4.60 9.01 -21.04
N SER A 307 5.23 8.17 -20.22
CA SER A 307 5.96 8.56 -19.00
C SER A 307 7.47 8.74 -19.20
N TRP A 308 7.97 8.77 -20.44
CA TRP A 308 9.40 8.86 -20.75
C TRP A 308 10.12 10.04 -20.05
N ASP A 309 9.46 11.20 -20.00
CA ASP A 309 10.07 12.45 -19.54
C ASP A 309 10.27 12.51 -18.01
N SER A 310 9.56 11.67 -17.24
CA SER A 310 9.71 11.56 -15.79
C SER A 310 10.80 10.55 -15.37
N GLY A 311 11.38 9.80 -16.31
CA GLY A 311 12.35 8.73 -16.02
C GLY A 311 13.76 9.22 -15.65
N GLY A 312 14.36 8.62 -14.62
CA GLY A 312 15.76 8.81 -14.25
C GLY A 312 16.72 8.40 -15.38
N ARG A 313 17.93 8.99 -15.45
CA ARG A 313 18.89 8.74 -16.53
C ARG A 313 19.25 7.25 -16.68
N LYS A 314 19.47 6.54 -15.57
CA LYS A 314 19.80 5.11 -15.55
C LYS A 314 18.66 4.25 -16.12
N VAL A 315 17.42 4.52 -15.70
CA VAL A 315 16.22 3.82 -16.20
C VAL A 315 16.05 4.04 -17.69
N ARG A 316 16.27 5.26 -18.16
CA ARG A 316 16.22 5.60 -19.59
C ARG A 316 17.26 4.87 -20.43
N GLN A 317 18.48 4.70 -19.92
CA GLN A 317 19.52 3.90 -20.57
C GLN A 317 19.15 2.41 -20.63
N ALA A 318 18.72 1.83 -19.51
CA ALA A 318 18.28 0.43 -19.46
C ALA A 318 17.07 0.16 -20.37
N LEU A 319 16.13 1.10 -20.45
CA LEU A 319 15.00 1.02 -21.37
C LEU A 319 15.47 1.09 -22.83
N GLN A 320 16.42 1.97 -23.16
CA GLN A 320 16.95 2.07 -24.52
C GLN A 320 17.63 0.76 -24.97
N GLU A 321 18.43 0.16 -24.10
CA GLU A 321 19.06 -1.15 -24.36
C GLU A 321 18.01 -2.26 -24.54
N THR A 322 17.00 -2.27 -23.68
CA THR A 322 15.90 -3.25 -23.73
C THR A 322 15.09 -3.11 -25.03
N VAL A 323 14.72 -1.89 -25.42
CA VAL A 323 13.96 -1.62 -26.65
C VAL A 323 14.76 -1.99 -27.90
N ARG A 324 16.09 -1.79 -27.91
CA ARG A 324 16.95 -2.26 -29.00
C ARG A 324 16.96 -3.78 -29.10
N SER A 325 17.05 -4.47 -27.96
CA SER A 325 16.95 -5.93 -27.91
C SER A 325 15.61 -6.41 -28.46
N PHE A 326 14.50 -5.80 -28.05
CA PHE A 326 13.17 -6.14 -28.55
C PHE A 326 13.00 -5.91 -30.04
N LYS A 327 13.60 -4.84 -30.58
CA LYS A 327 13.57 -4.59 -32.03
C LYS A 327 14.18 -5.75 -32.82
N VAL A 328 15.36 -6.23 -32.41
CA VAL A 328 16.02 -7.38 -33.04
C VAL A 328 15.13 -8.63 -32.92
N THR A 329 14.59 -8.89 -31.74
CA THR A 329 13.67 -10.02 -31.53
C THR A 329 12.41 -9.92 -32.40
N ASN A 330 11.84 -8.73 -32.58
CA ASN A 330 10.67 -8.52 -33.43
C ASN A 330 10.98 -8.77 -34.90
N GLU A 331 12.15 -8.33 -35.38
CA GLU A 331 12.62 -8.59 -36.75
C GLU A 331 12.77 -10.12 -36.99
N GLU A 332 13.36 -10.84 -36.04
CA GLU A 332 13.48 -12.30 -36.09
C GLU A 332 12.13 -13.02 -36.05
N LEU A 333 11.18 -12.53 -35.25
CA LEU A 333 9.84 -13.10 -35.15
C LEU A 333 9.03 -12.84 -36.43
N ALA A 334 9.10 -11.64 -36.98
CA ALA A 334 8.43 -11.28 -38.24
C ALA A 334 8.94 -12.13 -39.41
N ALA A 335 10.23 -12.50 -39.41
CA ALA A 335 10.81 -13.37 -40.43
C ALA A 335 10.32 -14.84 -40.38
N LYS A 336 9.71 -15.29 -39.27
CA LYS A 336 9.32 -16.70 -39.05
C LYS A 336 7.87 -17.03 -39.49
N GLY A 337 7.14 -16.10 -40.11
CA GLY A 337 5.81 -16.34 -40.69
C GLY A 337 4.62 -15.93 -39.80
N PRO A 338 3.36 -16.18 -40.24
CA PRO A 338 2.16 -15.42 -39.82
C PRO A 338 1.64 -15.67 -38.39
N GLY A 339 2.26 -16.53 -37.59
CA GLY A 339 1.85 -16.76 -36.21
C GLY A 339 2.32 -15.64 -35.27
N GLY A 340 1.44 -14.69 -34.94
CA GLY A 340 1.73 -13.58 -34.01
C GLY A 340 1.99 -12.22 -34.67
N ASP A 341 1.71 -12.08 -35.97
CA ASP A 341 2.07 -10.93 -36.80
C ASP A 341 1.54 -9.59 -36.25
N ARG A 342 0.30 -9.56 -35.73
CA ARG A 342 -0.31 -8.34 -35.16
C ARG A 342 0.36 -7.87 -33.86
N ASP A 343 0.68 -8.78 -32.97
CA ASP A 343 1.28 -8.45 -31.66
C ASP A 343 2.74 -8.06 -31.81
N VAL A 344 3.48 -8.75 -32.70
CA VAL A 344 4.84 -8.38 -33.09
C VAL A 344 4.86 -6.99 -33.72
N ALA A 345 3.95 -6.71 -34.68
CA ALA A 345 3.85 -5.40 -35.33
C ALA A 345 3.52 -4.28 -34.33
N ALA A 346 2.61 -4.54 -33.38
CA ALA A 346 2.27 -3.57 -32.33
C ALA A 346 3.47 -3.25 -31.43
N CYS A 347 4.23 -4.28 -31.03
CA CYS A 347 5.45 -4.07 -30.25
C CYS A 347 6.55 -3.35 -31.04
N ASP A 348 6.74 -3.70 -32.31
CA ASP A 348 7.72 -3.04 -33.18
C ASP A 348 7.40 -1.55 -33.38
N ALA A 349 6.13 -1.22 -33.61
CA ALA A 349 5.66 0.16 -33.68
C ALA A 349 5.94 0.92 -32.36
N ALA A 350 5.62 0.32 -31.21
CA ALA A 350 5.89 0.93 -29.91
C ALA A 350 7.41 1.14 -29.68
N CYS A 351 8.25 0.16 -30.05
CA CYS A 351 9.70 0.26 -29.97
C CYS A 351 10.26 1.37 -30.86
N LYS A 352 9.77 1.50 -32.11
CA LYS A 352 10.16 2.57 -33.04
C LYS A 352 9.83 3.94 -32.47
N ASN A 353 8.61 4.11 -31.93
CA ASN A 353 8.18 5.36 -31.31
C ASN A 353 9.03 5.74 -30.10
N LEU A 354 9.35 4.78 -29.22
CA LEU A 354 10.24 4.99 -28.08
C LEU A 354 11.65 5.40 -28.52
N LEU A 355 12.25 4.70 -29.47
CA LEU A 355 13.58 5.05 -29.99
C LEU A 355 13.59 6.42 -30.67
N HIS A 356 12.51 6.79 -31.35
CA HIS A 356 12.37 8.13 -31.93
C HIS A 356 12.31 9.20 -30.84
N LYS A 357 11.47 9.00 -29.81
CA LYS A 357 11.37 9.90 -28.66
C LYS A 357 12.71 10.03 -27.91
N MET A 358 13.48 8.96 -27.81
CA MET A 358 14.84 8.95 -27.22
C MET A 358 15.86 9.76 -28.04
N LYS A 359 15.77 9.73 -29.37
CA LYS A 359 16.64 10.49 -30.28
C LYS A 359 16.28 11.98 -30.30
N GLY A 360 15.01 12.30 -30.04
CA GLY A 360 14.53 13.67 -29.87
C GLY A 360 15.10 14.34 -28.62
N ARG A 361 16.37 14.78 -28.68
CA ARG A 361 16.74 15.99 -27.92
C ARG A 361 15.83 17.08 -28.47
N GLY A 362 14.88 17.55 -27.65
CA GLY A 362 14.02 18.67 -28.03
C GLY A 362 14.85 19.75 -28.73
N PHE A 363 14.36 20.26 -29.86
CA PHE A 363 15.04 21.30 -30.61
C PHE A 363 15.48 22.41 -29.63
N PRO A 364 16.76 22.83 -29.61
CA PRO A 364 17.31 23.60 -28.51
C PRO A 364 16.88 25.07 -28.65
N TRP A 365 15.58 25.32 -28.47
CA TRP A 365 14.96 26.63 -28.59
C TRP A 365 15.68 27.68 -27.74
N SER A 366 16.16 27.31 -26.54
CA SER A 366 16.98 28.20 -25.72
C SER A 366 18.32 28.58 -26.36
N ARG A 367 18.99 27.65 -27.04
CA ARG A 367 20.24 27.94 -27.77
C ARG A 367 19.99 28.72 -29.05
N LEU A 368 18.93 28.40 -29.79
CA LEU A 368 18.54 29.17 -30.97
C LEU A 368 18.18 30.61 -30.57
N LEU A 369 17.40 30.78 -29.52
CA LEU A 369 16.99 32.08 -29.00
C LEU A 369 18.20 32.88 -28.50
N LEU A 370 19.17 32.23 -27.84
CA LEU A 370 20.45 32.84 -27.48
C LEU A 370 21.23 33.32 -28.72
N VAL A 371 21.35 32.48 -29.75
CA VAL A 371 22.06 32.83 -31.00
C VAL A 371 21.38 34.00 -31.70
N VAL A 372 20.06 33.99 -31.80
CA VAL A 372 19.28 35.10 -32.36
C VAL A 372 19.51 36.38 -31.56
N LEU A 373 19.50 36.31 -30.22
CA LEU A 373 19.73 37.46 -29.35
C LEU A 373 21.15 38.04 -29.54
N VAL A 374 22.18 37.18 -29.62
CA VAL A 374 23.55 37.60 -29.91
C VAL A 374 23.65 38.27 -31.28
N PHE A 375 22.96 37.74 -32.29
CA PHE A 375 22.96 38.31 -33.64
C PHE A 375 22.28 39.68 -33.68
N VAL A 376 21.11 39.81 -33.03
CA VAL A 376 20.41 41.09 -32.89
C VAL A 376 21.28 42.10 -32.15
N ALA A 377 21.89 41.72 -31.01
CA ALA A 377 22.80 42.60 -30.28
C ALA A 377 24.01 43.01 -31.11
N GLY A 378 24.59 42.08 -31.89
CA GLY A 378 25.69 42.34 -32.81
C GLY A 378 25.32 43.33 -33.91
N LEU A 379 24.14 43.19 -34.53
CA LEU A 379 23.63 44.12 -35.54
C LEU A 379 23.38 45.51 -34.95
N LEU A 380 22.81 45.59 -33.74
CA LEU A 380 22.62 46.85 -33.03
C LEU A 380 23.96 47.54 -32.73
N LEU A 381 24.95 46.79 -32.22
CA LEU A 381 26.29 47.30 -31.91
C LEU A 381 27.03 47.75 -33.18
N HIS A 382 26.90 47.00 -34.27
CA HIS A 382 27.48 47.36 -35.56
C HIS A 382 26.87 48.66 -36.10
N ASP A 383 25.54 48.78 -36.11
CA ASP A 383 24.84 49.98 -36.60
C ASP A 383 25.12 51.23 -35.75
N VAL A 384 25.29 51.06 -34.42
CA VAL A 384 25.70 52.17 -33.54
C VAL A 384 27.15 52.58 -33.80
N ARG A 385 28.05 51.63 -34.06
CA ARG A 385 29.46 51.92 -34.39
C ARG A 385 29.60 52.59 -35.75
N THR A 386 28.88 52.14 -36.77
CA THR A 386 28.95 52.73 -38.12
C THR A 386 28.37 54.13 -38.18
N GLN A 387 27.34 54.43 -37.38
CA GLN A 387 26.69 55.75 -37.37
C GLN A 387 27.20 56.69 -36.28
N GLY A 388 28.23 56.28 -35.52
CA GLY A 388 28.94 57.10 -34.53
C GLY A 388 28.16 57.47 -33.27
N SER A 389 26.84 57.26 -33.22
CA SER A 389 26.03 57.45 -32.02
C SER A 389 24.74 56.63 -32.06
N PHE A 390 24.21 56.27 -30.88
CA PHE A 390 22.93 55.58 -30.77
C PHE A 390 21.76 56.41 -31.29
N GLN A 391 21.83 57.75 -31.22
CA GLN A 391 20.74 58.61 -31.68
C GLN A 391 20.68 58.73 -33.21
N ALA A 392 21.81 58.56 -33.90
CA ALA A 392 21.88 58.60 -35.35
C ALA A 392 21.48 57.26 -36.01
N SER A 393 21.65 56.15 -35.30
CA SER A 393 21.50 54.79 -35.84
C SER A 393 20.10 54.50 -36.40
N SER A 394 20.05 53.72 -37.48
CA SER A 394 18.80 53.27 -38.11
C SER A 394 18.00 52.37 -37.16
N SER A 395 18.71 51.61 -36.33
CA SER A 395 18.14 50.76 -35.27
C SER A 395 17.40 51.57 -34.21
N ALA A 396 17.93 52.72 -33.78
CA ALA A 396 17.24 53.58 -32.81
C ALA A 396 16.01 54.26 -33.40
N ARG A 397 16.03 54.60 -34.71
CA ARG A 397 14.84 55.07 -35.43
C ARG A 397 13.74 54.02 -35.48
N LEU A 398 14.09 52.76 -35.81
CA LEU A 398 13.16 51.63 -35.79
C LEU A 398 12.60 51.32 -34.39
N LEU A 399 13.46 51.33 -33.36
CA LEU A 399 13.02 51.13 -31.98
C LEU A 399 12.10 52.25 -31.48
N ARG A 400 12.27 53.49 -31.97
CA ARG A 400 11.35 54.60 -31.70
C ARG A 400 10.03 54.46 -32.46
N SER A 401 10.07 54.12 -33.76
CA SER A 401 8.85 53.98 -34.57
C SER A 401 7.97 52.82 -34.11
N CYS A 402 8.57 51.75 -33.56
CA CYS A 402 7.85 50.61 -33.01
C CYS A 402 7.42 50.79 -31.54
N GLY A 403 7.69 51.95 -30.91
CA GLY A 403 7.37 52.20 -29.49
C GLY A 403 8.14 51.34 -28.48
N LEU A 404 9.07 50.49 -28.94
CA LEU A 404 9.86 49.60 -28.09
C LEU A 404 10.85 50.35 -27.20
N LEU A 405 11.31 51.54 -27.63
CA LEU A 405 12.24 52.34 -26.84
C LEU A 405 11.63 52.81 -25.51
N SER A 406 10.39 53.31 -25.52
CA SER A 406 9.71 53.80 -24.30
C SER A 406 9.38 52.65 -23.34
N VAL A 407 9.00 51.49 -23.88
CA VAL A 407 8.78 50.27 -23.09
C VAL A 407 10.09 49.77 -22.47
N SER A 408 11.19 49.78 -23.22
CA SER A 408 12.51 49.39 -22.72
C SER A 408 13.02 50.32 -21.62
N GLN A 409 12.79 51.63 -21.75
CA GLN A 409 13.15 52.62 -20.73
C GLN A 409 12.32 52.44 -19.45
N GLN A 410 11.01 52.22 -19.56
CA GLN A 410 10.16 51.91 -18.42
C GLN A 410 10.56 50.60 -17.73
N ALA A 411 10.89 49.56 -18.50
CA ALA A 411 11.38 48.31 -17.95
C ALA A 411 12.72 48.50 -17.23
N TRP A 412 13.65 49.26 -17.81
CA TRP A 412 14.93 49.59 -17.19
C TRP A 412 14.77 50.38 -15.90
N HIS A 413 13.84 51.35 -15.85
CA HIS A 413 13.52 52.08 -14.62
C HIS A 413 12.97 51.16 -13.52
N LYS A 414 12.09 50.21 -13.86
CA LYS A 414 11.56 49.24 -12.88
C LYS A 414 12.63 48.28 -12.37
N VAL A 415 13.48 47.76 -13.26
CA VAL A 415 14.58 46.85 -12.91
C VAL A 415 15.64 47.56 -12.07
N SER A 416 16.04 48.77 -12.45
CA SER A 416 17.01 49.57 -11.68
C SER A 416 16.45 49.95 -10.31
N HIS A 417 15.18 50.33 -10.20
CA HIS A 417 14.53 50.58 -8.91
C HIS A 417 14.50 49.33 -8.03
N GLY A 418 14.11 48.17 -8.58
CA GLY A 418 14.11 46.89 -7.87
C GLY A 418 15.51 46.43 -7.45
N ALA A 419 16.53 46.64 -8.30
CA ALA A 419 17.92 46.34 -7.98
C ALA A 419 18.47 47.28 -6.89
N LEU A 420 18.10 48.56 -6.91
CA LEU A 420 18.48 49.53 -5.89
C LEU A 420 17.81 49.24 -4.54
N GLU A 421 16.53 48.84 -4.54
CA GLU A 421 15.84 48.35 -3.35
C GLU A 421 16.45 47.05 -2.81
N GLY A 422 16.78 46.10 -3.69
CA GLY A 422 17.47 44.87 -3.33
C GLY A 422 18.83 45.15 -2.70
N TYR A 423 19.62 46.04 -3.31
CA TYR A 423 20.90 46.48 -2.76
C TYR A 423 20.73 47.17 -1.40
N ARG A 424 19.76 48.07 -1.23
CA ARG A 424 19.45 48.70 0.07
C ARG A 424 19.02 47.68 1.13
N ARG A 425 18.25 46.64 0.77
CA ARG A 425 17.87 45.57 1.70
C ARG A 425 19.08 44.72 2.10
N VAL A 426 19.99 44.41 1.18
CA VAL A 426 21.21 43.65 1.46
C VAL A 426 22.21 44.46 2.31
N VAL A 427 22.38 45.74 2.01
CA VAL A 427 23.24 46.65 2.79
C VAL A 427 22.64 46.96 4.16
N GLY A 428 21.32 47.17 4.25
CA GLY A 428 20.60 47.36 5.51
C GLY A 428 20.62 46.11 6.41
N ALA A 429 20.60 44.91 5.83
CA ALA A 429 20.76 43.66 6.57
C ALA A 429 22.20 43.44 7.09
N CYS A 430 23.22 44.00 6.42
CA CYS A 430 24.61 43.92 6.87
C CYS A 430 25.02 45.04 7.83
N GLY A 431 24.33 46.19 7.82
CA GLY A 431 24.59 47.33 8.71
C GLY A 431 23.91 47.27 10.09
N GLY A 432 23.07 46.25 10.34
CA GLY A 432 22.37 46.03 11.62
C GLY A 432 23.10 45.11 12.62
N ARG A 433 24.37 44.78 12.37
CA ARG A 433 25.27 44.10 13.31
C ARG A 433 26.56 44.90 13.46
N ALA A 434 26.49 45.98 14.23
CA ALA A 434 27.62 46.64 14.85
C ALA A 434 27.20 47.07 16.26
#